data_AF-A0A1Y3Z2R6-F1
#
_entry.id   AF-A0A1Y3Z2R6-F1
#
_cell.length_a   1.000
_cell.length_b   1.000
_cell.length_c   1.000
_cell.angle_alpha   90.00
_cell.angle_beta   90.00
_cell.angle_gamma   90.00
#
_symmetry.space_group_name_H-M   'P 1'
#
loop_
_entity.id
_entity.type
_entity.pdbx_description
1 polymer ?
#
loop_
_entity_poly.entity_id
_entity_poly.type
_entity_poly.pdbx_seq_one_letter_code
_entity_poly.pdbx_strand_id
1 'polypeptide(L)'
;MDTLSQKNYEYISTLRLTVSESKRLIAKGIAVNKEVRERLENGMVIITLGTTNTYIAEELAGLDTPRGSFVTGRIYPGYKEDFQKGMKRHSEIVLVKGKMADMSYTDALAKMEPQDIVFKGANMLNYAKRQAAVCVGAPDGGTVAKLRRYTDNGRGRWICPVGLEKSTAQDLFEIQKITNNSSAERKSTVKLNVTEGNVYTEIEAVKEFADVDVFVTAKGGVDGAEGGVSLLVCGSKVEVQKVEAVVRQVSGEPDFLKK
;
A
#
# COMPACT_ATOMS: atom_id res chain seq x y z
N MET A 1 -21.71 -17.71 -11.14
CA MET A 1 -23.13 -17.40 -11.38
C MET A 1 -23.53 -16.31 -10.40
N ASP A 2 -23.82 -15.14 -10.98
CA ASP A 2 -24.47 -13.93 -10.46
C ASP A 2 -24.53 -13.65 -8.95
N THR A 3 -23.72 -12.69 -8.51
CA THR A 3 -24.05 -11.80 -7.38
C THR A 3 -24.00 -10.31 -7.74
N LEU A 4 -23.71 -9.97 -8.99
CA LEU A 4 -24.15 -8.68 -9.57
C LEU A 4 -25.62 -8.80 -10.02
N SER A 5 -26.46 -9.49 -9.23
CA SER A 5 -27.90 -9.26 -9.30
C SER A 5 -28.10 -7.75 -9.20
N GLN A 6 -28.91 -7.18 -10.09
CA GLN A 6 -29.06 -5.74 -10.30
C GLN A 6 -29.44 -5.03 -8.99
N LYS A 7 -28.44 -4.71 -8.15
CA LYS A 7 -28.58 -3.75 -7.08
C LYS A 7 -28.93 -2.45 -7.77
N ASN A 8 -30.15 -1.97 -7.55
CA ASN A 8 -30.54 -0.63 -7.97
C ASN A 8 -29.89 0.35 -6.99
N TYR A 9 -28.83 1.00 -7.44
CA TYR A 9 -28.17 2.06 -6.69
C TYR A 9 -28.91 3.37 -6.89
N GLU A 10 -29.13 4.12 -5.81
CA GLU A 10 -29.75 5.45 -5.86
C GLU A 10 -28.84 6.45 -6.58
N TYR A 11 -27.53 6.37 -6.35
CA TYR A 11 -26.54 7.26 -6.92
C TYR A 11 -25.26 6.51 -7.27
N ILE A 12 -24.65 6.90 -8.39
CA ILE A 12 -23.43 6.31 -8.93
C ILE A 12 -22.51 7.45 -9.39
N SER A 13 -21.25 7.41 -8.98
CA SER A 13 -20.23 8.40 -9.37
C SER A 13 -18.94 7.71 -9.82
N THR A 14 -18.17 8.37 -10.68
CA THR A 14 -16.85 7.90 -11.12
C THR A 14 -15.77 8.78 -10.52
N LEU A 15 -14.86 8.15 -9.79
CA LEU A 15 -13.63 8.76 -9.30
C LEU A 15 -12.51 8.41 -10.27
N ARG A 16 -11.69 9.40 -10.63
CA ARG A 16 -10.47 9.18 -11.42
C ARG A 16 -9.31 9.64 -10.57
N LEU A 17 -8.35 8.75 -10.35
CA LEU A 17 -7.22 8.99 -9.47
C LEU A 17 -5.92 8.72 -10.22
N THR A 18 -4.98 9.65 -10.17
CA THR A 18 -3.58 9.39 -10.49
C THR A 18 -2.97 8.46 -9.43
N VAL A 19 -1.78 7.93 -9.70
CA VAL A 19 -1.06 7.07 -8.74
C VAL A 19 -0.78 7.80 -7.42
N SER A 20 -0.50 9.10 -7.47
CA SER A 20 -0.21 9.91 -6.27
C SER A 20 -1.49 10.15 -5.45
N GLU A 21 -2.59 10.52 -6.11
CA GLU A 21 -3.90 10.72 -5.48
C GLU A 21 -4.40 9.41 -4.84
N SER A 22 -4.24 8.27 -5.53
CA SER A 22 -4.52 6.93 -4.98
C SER A 22 -3.74 6.65 -3.69
N LYS A 23 -2.43 6.93 -3.66
CA LYS A 23 -1.60 6.68 -2.46
C LYS A 23 -1.98 7.60 -1.31
N ARG A 24 -2.31 8.87 -1.59
CA ARG A 24 -2.83 9.78 -0.57
C ARG A 24 -4.18 9.30 -0.04
N LEU A 25 -5.08 8.86 -0.91
CA LEU A 25 -6.37 8.30 -0.51
C LEU A 25 -6.19 7.08 0.41
N ILE A 26 -5.30 6.15 0.05
CA ILE A 26 -4.94 5.00 0.89
C ILE A 26 -4.43 5.45 2.26
N ALA A 27 -3.53 6.44 2.31
CA ALA A 27 -3.00 6.97 3.56
C ALA A 27 -4.10 7.59 4.44
N LYS A 28 -5.02 8.36 3.84
CA LYS A 28 -6.17 8.94 4.54
C LYS A 28 -7.12 7.87 5.09
N GLY A 29 -7.43 6.85 4.30
CA GLY A 29 -8.24 5.71 4.75
C GLY A 29 -7.60 5.02 5.96
N ILE A 30 -6.30 4.71 5.88
CA ILE A 30 -5.55 4.14 6.99
C ILE A 30 -5.59 5.02 8.24
N ALA A 31 -5.48 6.35 8.09
CA ALA A 31 -5.50 7.28 9.22
C ALA A 31 -6.85 7.33 9.96
N VAL A 32 -7.96 7.05 9.28
CA VAL A 32 -9.29 6.98 9.90
C VAL A 32 -9.72 5.57 10.29
N ASN A 33 -9.01 4.53 9.83
CA ASN A 33 -9.31 3.15 10.16
C ASN A 33 -9.29 2.93 11.68
N LYS A 34 -10.37 2.34 12.20
CA LYS A 34 -10.60 2.18 13.64
C LYS A 34 -9.50 1.37 14.34
N GLU A 35 -9.04 0.28 13.73
CA GLU A 35 -8.01 -0.58 14.33
C GLU A 35 -6.65 0.12 14.33
N VAL A 36 -6.34 0.86 13.27
CA VAL A 36 -5.11 1.66 13.20
C VAL A 36 -5.10 2.76 14.26
N ARG A 37 -6.22 3.45 14.44
CA ARG A 37 -6.36 4.51 15.46
C ARG A 37 -6.25 3.96 16.88
N GLU A 38 -6.96 2.87 17.19
CA GLU A 38 -6.79 2.18 18.47
C GLU A 38 -5.32 1.85 18.68
N ARG A 39 -4.65 1.35 17.61
CA ARG A 39 -3.28 0.92 17.79
C ARG A 39 -2.31 2.06 18.01
N LEU A 40 -2.51 3.17 17.31
CA LEU A 40 -1.78 4.42 17.53
C LEU A 40 -1.99 4.96 18.94
N GLU A 41 -3.13 4.76 19.59
CA GLU A 41 -3.35 5.24 20.97
C GLU A 41 -2.65 4.36 22.00
N ASN A 42 -2.66 3.04 21.80
CA ASN A 42 -2.39 2.09 22.88
C ASN A 42 -1.16 1.18 22.67
N GLY A 43 -0.60 1.08 21.47
CA GLY A 43 0.54 0.17 21.22
C GLY A 43 1.44 0.62 20.09
N MET A 44 1.86 -0.32 19.24
CA MET A 44 2.93 -0.09 18.26
C MET A 44 2.42 -0.12 16.82
N VAL A 45 2.88 0.86 16.04
CA VAL A 45 2.70 0.92 14.59
C VAL A 45 4.07 1.09 13.94
N ILE A 46 4.42 0.20 13.03
CA ILE A 46 5.69 0.24 12.28
C ILE A 46 5.38 0.58 10.81
N ILE A 47 6.01 1.63 10.29
CA ILE A 47 5.88 2.05 8.89
C ILE A 47 7.19 1.73 8.17
N THR A 48 7.14 0.79 7.24
CA THR A 48 8.32 0.40 6.45
C THR A 48 8.51 1.29 5.22
N LEU A 49 9.70 1.31 4.63
CA LEU A 49 9.97 2.09 3.41
C LEU A 49 9.13 1.61 2.21
N GLY A 50 8.73 2.55 1.35
CA GLY A 50 8.01 2.27 0.11
C GLY A 50 7.15 3.46 -0.32
N THR A 51 6.86 3.59 -1.62
CA THR A 51 6.21 4.80 -2.13
C THR A 51 4.82 5.06 -1.54
N THR A 52 3.99 4.03 -1.36
CA THR A 52 2.69 4.17 -0.66
C THR A 52 2.88 4.45 0.82
N ASN A 53 3.84 3.77 1.44
CA ASN A 53 4.15 3.94 2.86
C ASN A 53 4.73 5.32 3.19
N THR A 54 5.34 6.02 2.23
CA THR A 54 5.75 7.42 2.37
C THR A 54 4.54 8.30 2.66
N TYR A 55 3.42 8.13 1.97
CA TYR A 55 2.19 8.90 2.24
C TYR A 55 1.60 8.54 3.60
N ILE A 56 1.69 7.27 4.01
CA ILE A 56 1.26 6.83 5.35
C ILE A 56 2.15 7.46 6.43
N ALA A 57 3.46 7.54 6.20
CA ALA A 57 4.39 8.22 7.10
C ALA A 57 4.13 9.72 7.18
N GLU A 58 3.82 10.38 6.05
CA GLU A 58 3.38 11.78 6.02
C GLU A 58 2.11 11.96 6.87
N GLU A 59 1.10 11.10 6.68
CA GLU A 59 -0.21 11.24 7.34
C GLU A 59 -0.17 10.89 8.84
N LEU A 60 0.56 9.84 9.24
CA LEU A 60 0.55 9.32 10.61
C LEU A 60 1.69 9.82 11.48
N ALA A 61 2.85 10.09 10.89
CA ALA A 61 4.07 10.45 11.61
C ALA A 61 4.54 11.89 11.31
N GLY A 62 3.83 12.63 10.44
CA GLY A 62 4.23 13.98 10.04
C GLY A 62 5.58 14.00 9.32
N LEU A 63 5.92 12.93 8.60
CA LEU A 63 7.18 12.83 7.88
C LEU A 63 7.30 13.98 6.85
N ASP A 64 8.26 14.88 7.06
CA ASP A 64 8.57 15.97 6.14
C ASP A 64 10.02 15.83 5.64
N THR A 65 10.19 14.99 4.63
CA THR A 65 11.47 14.73 3.96
C THR A 65 11.22 14.53 2.46
N PRO A 66 12.21 14.74 1.57
CA PRO A 66 12.05 14.35 0.18
C PRO A 66 11.55 12.91 0.06
N ARG A 67 10.37 12.71 -0.54
CA ARG A 67 9.68 11.41 -0.62
C ARG A 67 10.59 10.27 -1.10
N GLY A 68 11.47 10.59 -2.04
CA GLY A 68 12.47 9.68 -2.57
C GLY A 68 13.33 9.04 -1.48
N SER A 69 13.54 9.66 -0.32
CA SER A 69 14.44 9.20 0.74
C SER A 69 13.86 8.06 1.60
N PHE A 70 12.54 7.88 1.59
CA PHE A 70 11.80 6.87 2.35
C PHE A 70 11.26 5.75 1.44
N VAL A 71 12.11 5.24 0.53
CA VAL A 71 11.73 4.22 -0.46
C VAL A 71 12.73 3.07 -0.50
N THR A 72 12.21 1.86 -0.68
CA THR A 72 12.96 0.66 -1.03
C THR A 72 12.13 -0.18 -2.00
N GLY A 73 12.75 -1.12 -2.73
CA GLY A 73 12.04 -2.02 -3.65
C GLY A 73 11.26 -1.27 -4.75
N ARG A 74 11.85 -0.20 -5.28
CA ARG A 74 11.25 0.69 -6.29
C ARG A 74 11.41 0.15 -7.72
N ILE A 75 10.48 0.53 -8.58
CA ILE A 75 10.55 0.32 -10.03
C ILE A 75 10.62 1.71 -10.68
N TYR A 76 11.61 1.91 -11.53
CA TYR A 76 11.82 3.13 -12.32
C TYR A 76 12.42 2.75 -13.68
N PRO A 77 12.37 3.63 -14.70
CA PRO A 77 12.88 3.30 -16.02
C PRO A 77 14.37 2.93 -15.98
N GLY A 78 14.72 1.75 -16.49
CA GLY A 78 16.09 1.20 -16.37
C GLY A 78 17.18 2.00 -17.11
N TYR A 79 16.79 2.92 -18.00
CA TYR A 79 17.72 3.84 -18.68
C TYR A 79 17.99 5.13 -17.89
N LYS A 80 17.24 5.39 -16.80
CA LYS A 80 17.44 6.56 -15.95
C LYS A 80 18.38 6.23 -14.80
N GLU A 81 19.08 7.25 -14.31
CA GLU A 81 19.76 7.16 -13.02
C GLU A 81 18.75 6.99 -11.89
N ASP A 82 19.13 6.22 -10.87
CA ASP A 82 18.32 6.03 -9.69
C ASP A 82 18.09 7.37 -8.97
N PHE A 83 16.83 7.77 -8.78
CA PHE A 83 16.47 9.03 -8.13
C PHE A 83 16.94 9.12 -6.67
N GLN A 84 17.31 8.00 -6.04
CA GLN A 84 17.91 8.00 -4.70
C GLN A 84 19.44 8.17 -4.71
N LYS A 85 20.11 8.18 -5.87
CA LYS A 85 21.57 8.30 -5.91
C LYS A 85 22.00 9.61 -5.26
N GLY A 86 22.91 9.53 -4.30
CA GLY A 86 23.38 10.68 -3.52
C GLY A 86 22.40 11.20 -2.46
N MET A 87 21.21 10.59 -2.33
CA MET A 87 20.20 10.98 -1.33
C MET A 87 20.46 10.30 0.01
N LYS A 88 20.37 11.06 1.11
CA LYS A 88 20.37 10.48 2.47
C LYS A 88 19.09 9.67 2.66
N ARG A 89 19.23 8.38 2.95
CA ARG A 89 18.09 7.48 3.19
C ARG A 89 17.61 7.56 4.63
N HIS A 90 16.31 7.42 4.82
CA HIS A 90 15.68 7.27 6.14
C HIS A 90 15.44 5.79 6.45
N SER A 91 15.49 5.43 7.73
CA SER A 91 15.09 4.11 8.24
C SER A 91 13.57 4.03 8.39
N GLU A 92 13.06 2.83 8.66
CA GLU A 92 11.67 2.60 9.05
C GLU A 92 11.27 3.47 10.25
N ILE A 93 9.99 3.86 10.31
CA ILE A 93 9.43 4.64 11.42
C ILE A 93 8.73 3.69 12.39
N VAL A 94 8.99 3.87 13.67
CA VAL A 94 8.31 3.15 14.76
C VAL A 94 7.54 4.18 15.57
N LEU A 95 6.23 3.98 15.68
CA LEU A 95 5.34 4.76 16.52
C LEU A 95 4.95 3.90 17.71
N VAL A 96 5.15 4.40 18.93
CA VAL A 96 4.65 3.81 20.17
C VAL A 96 3.69 4.80 20.79
N LYS A 97 2.43 4.40 20.93
CA LYS A 97 1.33 5.28 21.39
C LYS A 97 1.31 6.60 20.60
N GLY A 98 1.48 6.49 19.28
CA GLY A 98 1.36 7.59 18.33
C GLY A 98 2.57 8.51 18.26
N LYS A 99 3.62 8.24 19.04
CA LYS A 99 4.85 9.05 19.07
C LYS A 99 6.00 8.30 18.44
N MET A 100 6.84 9.01 17.69
CA MET A 100 8.10 8.46 17.18
C MET A 100 8.95 7.92 18.33
N ALA A 101 9.37 6.67 18.19
CA ALA A 101 10.30 6.02 19.09
C ALA A 101 11.67 5.89 18.42
N ASP A 102 12.73 6.18 19.16
CA ASP A 102 14.10 5.85 18.75
C ASP A 102 14.33 4.35 18.94
N MET A 103 13.88 3.57 17.97
CA MET A 103 13.91 2.12 18.01
C MET A 103 14.20 1.58 16.61
N SER A 104 15.15 0.64 16.52
CA SER A 104 15.43 -0.01 15.25
C SER A 104 14.25 -0.87 14.79
N TYR A 105 14.12 -1.06 13.47
CA TYR A 105 13.10 -1.94 12.89
C TYR A 105 13.12 -3.35 13.51
N THR A 106 14.32 -3.92 13.71
CA THR A 106 14.47 -5.26 14.26
C THR A 106 14.07 -5.35 15.73
N ASP A 107 14.40 -4.33 16.53
CA ASP A 107 14.00 -4.30 17.94
C ASP A 107 12.50 -4.08 18.10
N ALA A 108 11.91 -3.25 17.24
CA ALA A 108 10.47 -3.03 17.19
C ALA A 108 9.74 -4.33 16.86
N LEU A 109 10.15 -5.04 15.80
CA LEU A 109 9.60 -6.35 15.46
C LEU A 109 9.68 -7.36 16.62
N ALA A 110 10.81 -7.39 17.33
CA ALA A 110 11.01 -8.31 18.45
C ALA A 110 10.09 -8.03 19.66
N LYS A 111 9.64 -6.78 19.79
CA LYS A 111 8.77 -6.30 20.88
C LYS A 111 7.28 -6.28 20.52
N MET A 112 6.91 -6.57 19.27
CA MET A 112 5.51 -6.53 18.84
C MET A 112 4.63 -7.51 19.60
N GLU A 113 3.45 -7.02 19.96
CA GLU A 113 2.32 -7.80 20.43
C GLU A 113 1.43 -8.22 19.24
N PRO A 114 0.55 -9.23 19.38
CA PRO A 114 -0.31 -9.71 18.29
C PRO A 114 -1.17 -8.63 17.62
N GLN A 115 -1.53 -7.57 18.35
CA GLN A 115 -2.39 -6.49 17.86
C GLN A 115 -1.61 -5.34 17.21
N ASP A 116 -0.30 -5.29 17.39
CA ASP A 116 0.55 -4.24 16.79
C ASP A 116 0.57 -4.34 15.28
N ILE A 117 0.72 -3.20 14.60
CA ILE A 117 0.53 -3.12 13.15
C ILE A 117 1.86 -2.84 12.47
N VAL A 118 2.13 -3.54 11.37
CA VAL A 118 3.21 -3.22 10.45
C VAL A 118 2.64 -2.92 9.07
N PHE A 119 2.90 -1.72 8.57
CA PHE A 119 2.61 -1.35 7.20
C PHE A 119 3.79 -1.72 6.30
N LYS A 120 3.59 -2.70 5.43
CA LYS A 120 4.56 -3.08 4.39
C LYS A 120 3.85 -3.25 3.06
N GLY A 121 4.10 -2.31 2.15
CA GLY A 121 3.53 -2.36 0.79
C GLY A 121 4.17 -3.41 -0.11
N ALA A 122 3.60 -3.56 -1.29
CA ALA A 122 3.96 -4.58 -2.29
C ALA A 122 4.22 -4.00 -3.70
N ASN A 123 4.72 -4.86 -4.58
CA ASN A 123 5.03 -4.57 -5.98
C ASN A 123 3.99 -5.14 -6.96
N MET A 124 3.23 -6.16 -6.54
CA MET A 124 2.14 -6.76 -7.32
C MET A 124 0.94 -7.04 -6.42
N LEU A 125 -0.26 -7.05 -7.00
CA LEU A 125 -1.53 -7.30 -6.32
C LEU A 125 -2.37 -8.26 -7.17
N ASN A 126 -2.93 -9.31 -6.59
CA ASN A 126 -4.09 -10.00 -7.15
C ASN A 126 -5.25 -9.78 -6.17
N TYR A 127 -6.07 -8.78 -6.47
CA TYR A 127 -7.13 -8.36 -5.56
C TYR A 127 -8.21 -9.44 -5.40
N ALA A 128 -8.55 -10.16 -6.47
CA ALA A 128 -9.56 -11.22 -6.44
C ALA A 128 -9.18 -12.37 -5.50
N LYS A 129 -7.89 -12.72 -5.44
CA LYS A 129 -7.35 -13.71 -4.49
C LYS A 129 -6.84 -13.10 -3.18
N ARG A 130 -6.93 -11.77 -3.01
CA ARG A 130 -6.37 -11.03 -1.85
C ARG A 130 -4.87 -11.27 -1.66
N GLN A 131 -4.12 -11.48 -2.75
CA GLN A 131 -2.69 -11.73 -2.72
C GLN A 131 -1.89 -10.46 -3.04
N ALA A 132 -0.73 -10.31 -2.43
CA ALA A 132 0.25 -9.29 -2.80
C ALA A 132 1.66 -9.86 -2.79
N ALA A 133 2.54 -9.35 -3.66
CA ALA A 133 3.93 -9.82 -3.73
C ALA A 133 4.92 -8.66 -3.58
N VAL A 134 5.91 -8.86 -2.73
CA VAL A 134 7.06 -7.96 -2.56
C VAL A 134 8.22 -8.47 -3.39
N CYS A 135 8.85 -7.58 -4.14
CA CYS A 135 10.10 -7.85 -4.84
C CYS A 135 11.27 -7.94 -3.84
N VAL A 136 12.05 -9.02 -3.88
CA VAL A 136 13.16 -9.32 -2.98
C VAL A 136 14.45 -9.45 -3.78
N GLY A 137 15.34 -8.46 -3.62
CA GLY A 137 16.70 -8.49 -4.18
C GLY A 137 17.79 -8.75 -3.15
N ALA A 138 17.47 -8.66 -1.84
CA ALA A 138 18.45 -8.85 -0.79
C ALA A 138 18.69 -10.35 -0.51
N PRO A 139 19.95 -10.81 -0.36
CA PRO A 139 20.26 -12.23 -0.11
C PRO A 139 19.63 -12.79 1.17
N ASP A 140 19.43 -11.94 2.20
CA ASP A 140 18.80 -12.30 3.48
C ASP A 140 17.27 -12.28 3.44
N GLY A 141 16.68 -12.01 2.26
CA GLY A 141 15.24 -11.83 2.07
C GLY A 141 14.72 -10.43 2.44
N GLY A 142 15.60 -9.55 2.94
CA GLY A 142 15.30 -8.14 3.22
C GLY A 142 14.25 -7.92 4.31
N THR A 143 13.61 -6.74 4.27
CA THR A 143 12.61 -6.31 5.26
C THR A 143 11.46 -7.31 5.40
N VAL A 144 10.99 -7.91 4.31
CA VAL A 144 9.84 -8.82 4.33
C VAL A 144 10.16 -10.16 5.01
N ALA A 145 11.37 -10.71 4.81
CA ALA A 145 11.77 -11.93 5.50
C ALA A 145 11.93 -11.70 7.01
N LYS A 146 12.40 -10.52 7.43
CA LYS A 146 12.49 -10.13 8.85
C LYS A 146 11.10 -9.99 9.47
N LEU A 147 10.17 -9.33 8.77
CA LEU A 147 8.77 -9.18 9.19
C LEU A 147 8.09 -10.53 9.43
N ARG A 148 8.17 -11.42 8.42
CA ARG A 148 7.46 -12.70 8.40
C ARG A 148 7.82 -13.62 9.57
N ARG A 149 9.04 -13.54 10.10
CA ARG A 149 9.45 -14.29 11.31
C ARG A 149 8.53 -14.04 12.51
N TYR A 150 7.86 -12.89 12.54
CA TYR A 150 6.94 -12.51 13.60
C TYR A 150 5.49 -12.69 13.17
N THR A 151 5.11 -12.10 12.03
CA THR A 151 3.70 -12.05 11.60
C THR A 151 3.13 -13.41 11.25
N ASP A 152 3.95 -14.33 10.70
CA ASP A 152 3.50 -15.69 10.37
C ASP A 152 3.24 -16.53 11.63
N ASN A 153 3.79 -16.11 12.78
CA ASN A 153 3.58 -16.73 14.08
C ASN A 153 2.55 -15.97 14.93
N GLY A 154 1.75 -15.10 14.32
CA GLY A 154 0.69 -14.34 14.98
C GLY A 154 1.19 -13.17 15.84
N ARG A 155 2.47 -12.76 15.70
CA ARG A 155 3.00 -11.55 16.35
C ARG A 155 2.98 -10.38 15.37
N GLY A 156 2.17 -9.38 15.70
CA GLY A 156 1.90 -8.25 14.84
C GLY A 156 1.03 -8.61 13.63
N ARG A 157 0.24 -7.63 13.19
CA ARG A 157 -0.61 -7.67 11.99
C ARG A 157 0.10 -6.94 10.87
N TRP A 158 0.46 -7.67 9.82
CA TRP A 158 0.94 -7.06 8.59
C TRP A 158 -0.25 -6.55 7.78
N ILE A 159 -0.41 -5.24 7.64
CA ILE A 159 -1.29 -4.62 6.64
C ILE A 159 -0.44 -4.27 5.41
N CYS A 160 -0.93 -4.60 4.21
CA CYS A 160 -0.24 -4.37 2.95
C CYS A 160 -0.91 -3.25 2.13
N PRO A 161 -0.53 -1.97 2.35
CA PRO A 161 -0.94 -0.86 1.51
C PRO A 161 -0.39 -1.03 0.09
N VAL A 162 -1.28 -1.16 -0.88
CA VAL A 162 -0.92 -1.37 -2.27
C VAL A 162 -2.01 -0.81 -3.17
N GLY A 163 -1.64 0.03 -4.13
CA GLY A 163 -2.60 0.59 -5.05
C GLY A 163 -3.01 -0.40 -6.14
N LEU A 164 -4.20 -0.16 -6.70
CA LEU A 164 -4.77 -0.97 -7.77
C LEU A 164 -4.00 -0.88 -9.08
N GLU A 165 -3.08 0.08 -9.24
CA GLU A 165 -2.19 0.16 -10.40
C GLU A 165 -1.29 -1.08 -10.54
N LYS A 166 -1.04 -1.78 -9.43
CA LYS A 166 -0.20 -2.99 -9.37
C LYS A 166 -0.97 -4.29 -9.59
N SER A 167 -2.24 -4.23 -10.00
CA SER A 167 -3.03 -5.46 -10.14
C SER A 167 -2.58 -6.35 -11.30
N THR A 168 -2.64 -7.65 -11.09
CA THR A 168 -2.51 -8.71 -12.09
C THR A 168 -3.63 -9.74 -11.89
N ALA A 169 -3.93 -10.51 -12.94
CA ALA A 169 -4.81 -11.67 -12.87
C ALA A 169 -4.07 -12.96 -12.45
N GLN A 170 -2.74 -12.94 -12.44
CA GLN A 170 -1.92 -14.11 -12.14
C GLN A 170 -2.03 -14.53 -10.67
N ASP A 171 -2.00 -15.84 -10.40
CA ASP A 171 -1.80 -16.36 -9.04
C ASP A 171 -0.37 -16.06 -8.58
N LEU A 172 -0.22 -15.25 -7.54
CA LEU A 172 1.08 -14.78 -7.12
C LEU A 172 1.93 -15.89 -6.48
N PHE A 173 1.31 -16.89 -5.82
CA PHE A 173 2.05 -18.02 -5.28
C PHE A 173 2.65 -18.88 -6.40
N GLU A 174 1.94 -19.05 -7.51
CA GLU A 174 2.48 -19.73 -8.68
C GLU A 174 3.65 -18.95 -9.30
N ILE A 175 3.52 -17.62 -9.43
CA ILE A 175 4.63 -16.80 -9.93
C ILE A 175 5.83 -16.87 -8.98
N GLN A 176 5.63 -16.86 -7.66
CA GLN A 176 6.71 -17.00 -6.68
C GLN A 176 7.46 -18.33 -6.84
N LYS A 177 6.75 -19.45 -7.04
CA LYS A 177 7.40 -20.75 -7.28
C LYS A 177 8.32 -20.70 -8.49
N ILE A 178 7.86 -20.05 -9.57
CA ILE A 178 8.65 -19.88 -10.80
C ILE A 178 9.88 -19.01 -10.55
N THR A 179 9.72 -17.84 -9.90
CA THR A 179 10.82 -16.89 -9.72
C THR A 179 11.85 -17.32 -8.69
N ASN A 180 11.45 -18.07 -7.66
CA ASN A 180 12.33 -18.38 -6.53
C ASN A 180 13.07 -19.71 -6.69
N ASN A 181 12.56 -20.62 -7.53
CA ASN A 181 13.10 -21.98 -7.69
C ASN A 181 13.71 -22.23 -9.09
N SER A 182 13.91 -21.18 -9.90
CA SER A 182 14.48 -21.32 -11.23
C SER A 182 16.01 -21.43 -11.18
N SER A 183 16.56 -22.54 -11.66
CA SER A 183 18.01 -22.71 -11.87
C SER A 183 18.54 -21.95 -13.10
N ALA A 184 17.65 -21.39 -13.92
CA ALA A 184 17.98 -20.63 -15.12
C ALA A 184 17.94 -19.09 -14.89
N GLU A 185 17.98 -18.64 -13.64
CA GLU A 185 17.89 -17.22 -13.29
C GLU A 185 19.14 -16.43 -13.69
N ARG A 186 18.94 -15.23 -14.25
CA ARG A 186 20.02 -14.25 -14.38
C ARG A 186 20.20 -13.54 -13.03
N LYS A 187 21.39 -12.99 -12.78
CA LYS A 187 21.68 -12.23 -11.54
C LYS A 187 20.71 -11.07 -11.26
N SER A 188 20.08 -10.51 -12.30
CA SER A 188 19.11 -9.42 -12.18
C SER A 188 17.66 -9.88 -11.95
N THR A 189 17.40 -11.20 -11.94
CA THR A 189 16.07 -11.73 -11.65
C THR A 189 15.73 -11.47 -10.19
N VAL A 190 14.55 -10.91 -9.96
CA VAL A 190 14.07 -10.56 -8.63
C VAL A 190 13.19 -11.67 -8.09
N LYS A 191 13.42 -12.08 -6.84
CA LYS A 191 12.58 -13.07 -6.15
C LYS A 191 11.31 -12.41 -5.62
N LEU A 192 10.29 -13.20 -5.38
CA LEU A 192 9.03 -12.72 -4.81
C LEU A 192 8.84 -13.27 -3.39
N ASN A 193 8.22 -12.45 -2.54
CA ASN A 193 7.63 -12.91 -1.29
C ASN A 193 6.15 -12.53 -1.29
N VAL A 194 5.29 -13.55 -1.30
CA VAL A 194 3.84 -13.43 -1.44
C VAL A 194 3.18 -13.52 -0.08
N THR A 195 2.17 -12.68 0.11
CA THR A 195 1.26 -12.67 1.24
C THR A 195 -0.18 -12.71 0.74
N GLU A 196 -1.11 -13.15 1.59
CA GLU A 196 -2.53 -13.27 1.27
C GLU A 196 -3.38 -12.78 2.44
N GLY A 197 -4.56 -12.23 2.14
CA GLY A 197 -5.57 -11.86 3.13
C GLY A 197 -5.37 -10.49 3.78
N ASN A 198 -4.27 -9.79 3.49
CA ASN A 198 -3.87 -8.58 4.21
C ASN A 198 -3.71 -7.32 3.36
N VAL A 199 -4.25 -7.31 2.14
CA VAL A 199 -4.16 -6.16 1.23
C VAL A 199 -5.08 -5.01 1.64
N TYR A 200 -4.61 -3.78 1.45
CA TYR A 200 -5.36 -2.55 1.68
C TYR A 200 -5.14 -1.59 0.50
N THR A 201 -6.20 -1.33 -0.25
CA THR A 201 -6.19 -0.60 -1.52
C THR A 201 -7.08 0.65 -1.44
N GLU A 202 -7.24 1.35 -2.55
CA GLU A 202 -8.21 2.44 -2.69
C GLU A 202 -9.64 2.00 -2.36
N ILE A 203 -10.01 0.74 -2.64
CA ILE A 203 -11.35 0.21 -2.34
C ILE A 203 -11.57 0.15 -0.83
N GLU A 204 -10.61 -0.40 -0.07
CA GLU A 204 -10.68 -0.41 1.39
C GLU A 204 -10.71 1.02 1.94
N ALA A 205 -9.85 1.90 1.42
CA ALA A 205 -9.77 3.29 1.86
C ALA A 205 -11.09 4.03 1.69
N VAL A 206 -11.76 3.91 0.54
CA VAL A 206 -13.08 4.53 0.29
C VAL A 206 -14.12 4.05 1.31
N LYS A 207 -14.11 2.75 1.64
CA LYS A 207 -15.07 2.14 2.56
C LYS A 207 -14.88 2.54 4.02
N GLU A 208 -13.75 3.15 4.39
CA GLU A 208 -13.60 3.76 5.71
C GLU A 208 -14.43 5.03 5.88
N PHE A 209 -14.75 5.72 4.78
CA PHE A 209 -15.43 7.01 4.79
C PHE A 209 -16.94 6.91 4.55
N ALA A 210 -17.40 5.84 3.91
CA ALA A 210 -18.79 5.68 3.49
C ALA A 210 -19.19 4.22 3.30
N ASP A 211 -20.48 3.92 3.50
CA ASP A 211 -21.08 2.63 3.17
C ASP A 211 -21.46 2.58 1.69
N VAL A 212 -20.52 2.14 0.86
CA VAL A 212 -20.64 2.11 -0.61
C VAL A 212 -20.07 0.83 -1.21
N ASP A 213 -20.61 0.44 -2.35
CA ASP A 213 -19.99 -0.54 -3.23
C ASP A 213 -19.00 0.17 -4.17
N VAL A 214 -17.82 -0.43 -4.38
CA VAL A 214 -16.74 0.17 -5.18
C VAL A 214 -16.24 -0.85 -6.19
N PHE A 215 -16.16 -0.43 -7.45
CA PHE A 215 -15.71 -1.27 -8.56
C PHE A 215 -14.65 -0.55 -9.38
N VAL A 216 -13.69 -1.30 -9.92
CA VAL A 216 -12.74 -0.74 -10.89
C VAL A 216 -13.37 -0.75 -12.27
N THR A 217 -13.40 0.39 -12.95
CA THR A 217 -13.98 0.51 -14.31
C THR A 217 -12.93 0.75 -15.38
N ALA A 218 -11.81 1.41 -15.05
CA ALA A 218 -10.71 1.64 -15.98
C ALA A 218 -9.37 1.75 -15.25
N LYS A 219 -8.28 1.51 -15.99
CA LYS A 219 -6.90 1.70 -15.53
C LYS A 219 -6.04 2.24 -16.65
N GLY A 220 -5.02 3.01 -16.29
CA GLY A 220 -4.13 3.68 -17.23
C GLY A 220 -4.77 4.89 -17.88
N GLY A 221 -3.92 5.74 -18.45
CA GLY A 221 -4.29 7.05 -18.97
C GLY A 221 -3.08 7.75 -19.55
N VAL A 222 -3.17 9.07 -19.69
CA VAL A 222 -2.10 9.95 -20.18
C VAL A 222 -2.05 11.21 -19.31
N ASP A 223 -1.03 12.05 -19.51
CA ASP A 223 -0.88 13.34 -18.82
C ASP A 223 -0.76 13.19 -17.29
N GLY A 224 0.07 12.25 -16.83
CA GLY A 224 0.28 11.94 -15.41
C GLY A 224 -0.64 10.84 -14.85
N ALA A 225 -1.58 10.33 -15.65
CA ALA A 225 -2.48 9.25 -15.29
C ALA A 225 -2.07 7.87 -15.84
N GLU A 226 -0.82 7.65 -16.26
CA GLU A 226 -0.36 6.41 -16.91
C GLU A 226 -0.56 5.16 -16.03
N GLY A 227 -0.47 5.32 -14.71
CA GLY A 227 -0.80 4.29 -13.72
C GLY A 227 -2.13 4.56 -12.98
N GLY A 228 -2.94 5.50 -13.44
CA GLY A 228 -4.18 5.90 -12.77
C GLY A 228 -5.24 4.81 -12.76
N VAL A 229 -6.22 4.97 -11.87
CA VAL A 229 -7.38 4.08 -11.73
C VAL A 229 -8.67 4.89 -11.76
N SER A 230 -9.69 4.34 -12.41
CA SER A 230 -11.06 4.83 -12.31
C SER A 230 -11.90 3.87 -11.47
N LEU A 231 -12.56 4.41 -10.45
CA LEU A 231 -13.43 3.69 -9.53
C LEU A 231 -14.88 4.14 -9.71
N LEU A 232 -15.77 3.19 -9.89
CA LEU A 232 -17.21 3.40 -9.77
C LEU A 232 -17.60 3.25 -8.30
N VAL A 233 -18.25 4.27 -7.75
CA VAL A 233 -18.76 4.26 -6.38
C VAL A 233 -20.27 4.32 -6.42
N CYS A 234 -20.90 3.33 -5.78
CA CYS A 234 -22.33 3.08 -5.88
C CYS A 234 -22.94 2.98 -4.48
N GLY A 235 -24.05 3.69 -4.24
CA GLY A 235 -24.70 3.69 -2.94
C GLY A 235 -25.87 4.67 -2.85
N SER A 236 -26.20 5.10 -1.63
CA SER A 236 -27.10 6.23 -1.43
C SER A 236 -26.43 7.53 -1.86
N LYS A 237 -27.22 8.55 -2.21
CA LYS A 237 -26.67 9.85 -2.61
C LYS A 237 -25.76 10.46 -1.53
N VAL A 238 -26.16 10.33 -0.26
CA VAL A 238 -25.41 10.88 0.88
C VAL A 238 -24.06 10.17 1.05
N GLU A 239 -24.03 8.84 0.97
CA GLU A 239 -22.80 8.07 1.13
C GLU A 239 -21.82 8.33 -0.03
N VAL A 240 -22.29 8.35 -1.27
CA VAL A 240 -21.42 8.65 -2.42
C VAL A 240 -20.86 10.07 -2.34
N GLN A 241 -21.66 11.06 -1.88
CA GLN A 241 -21.19 12.44 -1.72
C GLN A 241 -20.10 12.58 -0.64
N LYS A 242 -20.09 11.75 0.42
CA LYS A 242 -18.97 11.72 1.38
C LYS A 242 -17.68 11.32 0.68
N VAL A 243 -17.72 10.30 -0.16
CA VAL A 243 -16.56 9.85 -0.93
C VAL A 243 -16.08 10.93 -1.89
N GLU A 244 -16.99 11.58 -2.62
CA GLU A 244 -16.64 12.71 -3.50
C GLU A 244 -15.97 13.85 -2.73
N ALA A 245 -16.40 14.14 -1.51
CA ALA A 245 -15.78 15.17 -0.67
C ALA A 245 -14.34 14.80 -0.27
N VAL A 246 -14.07 13.55 0.08
CA VAL A 246 -12.72 13.06 0.37
C VAL A 246 -11.83 13.11 -0.86
N VAL A 247 -12.35 12.70 -2.03
CA VAL A 247 -11.59 12.69 -3.28
C VAL A 247 -11.19 14.11 -3.71
N ARG A 248 -12.05 15.11 -3.49
CA ARG A 248 -11.69 16.52 -3.72
C ARG A 248 -10.51 16.99 -2.87
N GLN A 249 -10.31 16.42 -1.69
CA GLN A 249 -9.18 16.79 -0.81
C GLN A 249 -7.85 16.21 -1.28
N VAL A 250 -7.88 15.10 -2.03
CA VAL A 250 -6.66 14.47 -2.56
C VAL A 250 -6.39 14.89 -4.00
N SER A 251 -7.35 15.48 -4.69
CA SER A 251 -7.21 15.90 -6.07
C SER A 251 -6.09 16.92 -6.25
N GLY A 252 -5.24 16.70 -7.25
CA GLY A 252 -4.05 17.51 -7.49
C GLY A 252 -2.86 17.15 -6.59
N GLU A 253 -2.90 16.00 -5.90
CA GLU A 253 -1.73 15.47 -5.19
C GLU A 253 -0.54 15.37 -6.16
N PRO A 254 0.60 16.03 -5.84
CA PRO A 254 1.73 16.09 -6.75
C PRO A 254 2.35 14.71 -7.00
N ASP A 255 3.02 14.58 -8.14
CA ASP A 255 3.85 13.43 -8.48
C ASP A 255 4.77 13.02 -7.32
N PHE A 256 5.00 11.71 -7.22
CA PHE A 256 5.80 11.15 -6.12
C PHE A 256 7.19 11.78 -6.02
N LEU A 257 7.84 11.99 -7.17
CA LEU A 257 9.06 12.77 -7.26
C LEU A 257 8.66 14.14 -7.80
N LYS A 258 8.80 15.17 -6.98
CA LYS A 258 8.75 16.55 -7.47
C LYS A 258 9.90 16.73 -8.45
N LYS A 259 9.60 17.14 -9.68
CA LYS A 259 10.61 17.56 -10.66
C LYS A 259 11.28 18.84 -10.23
#